data_AF-A0A9Q9IN02-F1
#
_entry.id   AF-A0A9Q9IN02-F1
#
_cell.length_a   1.000
_cell.length_b   1.000
_cell.length_c   1.000
_cell.angle_alpha   90.00
_cell.angle_beta   90.00
_cell.angle_gamma   90.00
#
_symmetry.space_group_name_H-M   'P 1'
#
loop_
_entity.id
_entity.type
_entity.pdbx_description
1 polymer ?
#
loop_
_entity_poly.entity_id
_entity_poly.type
_entity_poly.pdbx_seq_one_letter_code
_entity_poly.pdbx_strand_id
1 'polypeptide(L)'
;MGELFSIGDLAARTGLPVKVIRHWSDVGVVPPTIRTASGYRRYDAGALARLELARTLRDLGLGLTAIRGVVDRERTVAEAAAVHADAIETQVRTLRLQQAVLRSVSRRGATAAELADLTRLARLSARERTAVIHDFVTAALGDLDVPTYRAGLLAATPDLPEQPSPEQLDAWIELAALVRTPRLHASLARIARYAAEHAPGEHDERAVAAARDVTDLWVRRVTAAIDGGIMTDSPAADPVVADIVAAWLPTQAGTGVDGAPARRLLLEQLEVAADRDVERYWQLLCVINGWPVPASLQAPGRWLMTALRANPAPGARAAGIAALLAEEDPDPAWLLPACERVLAEVEELVAAVPAGRLGAPTPCAGWDVRALLEHLVWENLLWTSLAAGAPRADFAADHLGDDHVAAFRAASRDTLAAFRRPGMLSQRYGEAPGWRLVEQVVVEMLVHGWDLATATGRPTDLAPDVADAMLPAVRAMYGPLPRTSAGSFGPEQPCPEGATAADRLAAYLGRVTGPRA
;
A
#
# COMPACT_ATOMS: atom_id res chain seq x y z
N MET A 1 -21.15 -71.34 -26.67
CA MET A 1 -19.84 -71.31 -25.99
C MET A 1 -19.14 -70.05 -26.49
N GLY A 2 -18.99 -69.03 -25.64
CA GLY A 2 -18.47 -67.73 -26.06
C GLY A 2 -17.00 -67.79 -26.47
N GLU A 3 -16.56 -66.84 -27.30
CA GLU A 3 -15.16 -66.68 -27.71
C GLU A 3 -14.25 -66.50 -26.47
N LEU A 4 -13.12 -67.21 -26.45
CA LEU A 4 -12.14 -67.17 -25.36
C LEU A 4 -10.84 -66.50 -25.82
N PHE A 5 -10.48 -65.40 -25.14
CA PHE A 5 -9.32 -64.58 -25.42
C PHE A 5 -8.07 -65.06 -24.67
N SER A 6 -6.91 -64.99 -25.32
CA SER A 6 -5.63 -65.09 -24.62
C SER A 6 -5.31 -63.78 -23.90
N ILE A 7 -4.31 -63.81 -23.01
CA ILE A 7 -3.85 -62.60 -22.33
C ILE A 7 -3.30 -61.54 -23.30
N GLY A 8 -2.76 -61.97 -24.46
CA GLY A 8 -2.29 -61.07 -25.52
C GLY A 8 -3.45 -60.41 -26.25
N ASP A 9 -4.52 -61.16 -26.52
CA ASP A 9 -5.74 -60.63 -27.14
C ASP A 9 -6.41 -59.58 -26.23
N LEU A 10 -6.47 -59.85 -24.92
CA LEU A 10 -6.96 -58.88 -23.94
C LEU A 10 -6.07 -57.63 -23.86
N ALA A 11 -4.74 -57.78 -23.92
CA ALA A 11 -3.81 -56.65 -23.91
C ALA A 11 -4.02 -55.75 -25.14
N ALA A 12 -4.18 -56.35 -26.32
CA ALA A 12 -4.45 -55.62 -27.56
C ALA A 12 -5.79 -54.86 -27.52
N ARG A 13 -6.83 -55.46 -26.93
CA ARG A 13 -8.17 -54.87 -26.86
C ARG A 13 -8.31 -53.80 -25.77
N THR A 14 -7.66 -54.00 -24.62
CA THR A 14 -7.80 -53.09 -23.46
C THR A 14 -6.71 -52.03 -23.37
N GLY A 15 -5.63 -52.18 -24.14
CA GLY A 15 -4.43 -51.32 -24.07
C GLY A 15 -3.57 -51.56 -22.82
N LEU A 16 -3.94 -52.49 -21.94
CA LEU A 16 -3.18 -52.81 -20.73
C LEU A 16 -1.96 -53.67 -21.06
N PRO A 17 -0.79 -53.41 -20.46
CA PRO A 17 0.36 -54.29 -20.59
C PRO A 17 0.02 -55.70 -20.11
N VAL A 18 0.49 -56.73 -20.83
CA VAL A 18 0.29 -58.16 -20.45
C VAL A 18 0.70 -58.43 -18.99
N LYS A 19 1.76 -57.77 -18.50
CA LYS A 19 2.22 -57.88 -17.11
C LYS A 19 1.17 -57.39 -16.10
N VAL A 20 0.43 -56.32 -16.42
CA VAL A 20 -0.64 -55.78 -15.58
C VAL A 20 -1.82 -56.74 -15.54
N ILE A 21 -2.27 -57.24 -16.71
CA ILE A 21 -3.36 -58.22 -16.78
C ILE A 21 -2.99 -59.50 -16.03
N ARG A 22 -1.73 -59.96 -16.15
CA ARG A 22 -1.24 -61.13 -15.42
C ARG A 22 -1.30 -60.91 -13.92
N HIS A 23 -0.80 -59.77 -13.46
CA HIS A 23 -0.83 -59.39 -12.04
C HIS A 23 -2.27 -59.29 -11.51
N TRP A 24 -3.18 -58.61 -12.22
CA TRP A 24 -4.59 -58.50 -11.85
C TRP A 24 -5.30 -59.84 -11.81
N SER A 25 -4.91 -60.75 -12.69
CA SER A 25 -5.40 -62.12 -12.67
C SER A 25 -4.87 -62.91 -11.48
N ASP A 26 -3.62 -62.69 -11.07
CA ASP A 26 -3.02 -63.32 -9.89
C ASP A 26 -3.64 -62.82 -8.58
N VAL A 27 -3.95 -61.53 -8.49
CA VAL A 27 -4.58 -60.93 -7.28
C VAL A 27 -6.11 -61.05 -7.25
N GLY A 28 -6.69 -61.75 -8.23
CA GLY A 28 -8.13 -62.05 -8.30
C GLY A 28 -9.02 -60.92 -8.83
N VAL A 29 -8.44 -59.82 -9.33
CA VAL A 29 -9.20 -58.74 -9.97
C VAL A 29 -9.80 -59.20 -11.29
N VAL A 30 -9.13 -60.08 -12.05
CA VAL A 30 -9.72 -60.75 -13.22
C VAL A 30 -9.32 -62.24 -13.27
N PRO A 31 -10.05 -63.13 -12.58
CA PRO A 31 -9.72 -64.54 -12.58
C PRO A 31 -9.83 -65.12 -14.00
N PRO A 32 -8.97 -66.08 -14.39
CA PRO A 32 -9.09 -66.72 -15.69
C PRO A 32 -10.36 -67.58 -15.73
N THR A 33 -11.13 -67.48 -16.82
CA THR A 33 -12.33 -68.31 -17.04
C THR A 33 -11.97 -69.79 -17.06
N ILE A 34 -10.89 -70.15 -17.77
CA ILE A 34 -10.31 -71.49 -17.76
C ILE A 34 -8.78 -71.42 -17.87
N ARG A 35 -8.13 -72.54 -17.57
CA ARG A 35 -6.75 -72.82 -18.00
C ARG A 35 -6.77 -73.94 -19.03
N THR A 36 -5.98 -73.80 -20.09
CA THR A 36 -5.79 -74.87 -21.08
C THR A 36 -5.08 -76.07 -20.44
N ALA A 37 -5.13 -77.24 -21.08
CA ALA A 37 -4.36 -78.42 -20.64
C ALA A 37 -2.84 -78.15 -20.55
N SER A 38 -2.34 -77.22 -21.36
CA SER A 38 -0.96 -76.69 -21.35
C SER A 38 -0.71 -75.58 -20.33
N GLY A 39 -1.69 -75.20 -19.52
CA GLY A 39 -1.54 -74.25 -18.40
C GLY A 39 -1.79 -72.76 -18.74
N TYR A 40 -2.13 -72.41 -19.98
CA TYR A 40 -2.36 -71.02 -20.40
C TYR A 40 -3.73 -70.51 -19.93
N ARG A 41 -3.78 -69.26 -19.46
CA ARG A 41 -5.02 -68.58 -19.03
C ARG A 41 -5.85 -68.17 -20.25
N ARG A 42 -7.16 -68.44 -20.19
CA ARG A 42 -8.15 -68.00 -21.17
C ARG A 42 -9.28 -67.25 -20.49
N TYR A 43 -9.81 -66.24 -21.16
CA TYR A 43 -10.75 -65.26 -20.61
C TYR A 43 -11.95 -65.08 -21.54
N ASP A 44 -13.15 -65.03 -21.00
CA ASP A 44 -14.36 -64.74 -21.77
C ASP A 44 -14.63 -63.23 -21.92
N ALA A 45 -15.74 -62.88 -22.58
CA ALA A 45 -16.19 -61.50 -22.72
C ALA A 45 -16.52 -60.81 -21.38
N GLY A 46 -16.92 -61.56 -20.36
CA GLY A 46 -17.16 -61.02 -19.01
C GLY A 46 -15.86 -60.59 -18.33
N ALA A 47 -14.79 -61.37 -18.52
CA ALA A 47 -13.45 -61.00 -18.07
C ALA A 47 -12.91 -59.75 -18.80
N LEU A 48 -13.21 -59.58 -20.09
CA LEU A 48 -12.88 -58.36 -20.84
C LEU A 48 -13.61 -57.13 -20.25
N ALA A 49 -14.94 -57.20 -20.06
CA ALA A 49 -15.70 -56.11 -19.45
C ALA A 49 -15.23 -55.79 -18.02
N ARG A 50 -14.87 -56.83 -17.26
CA ARG A 50 -14.30 -56.69 -15.91
C ARG A 50 -12.94 -55.98 -15.92
N LEU A 51 -12.10 -56.26 -16.91
CA LEU A 51 -10.82 -55.57 -17.13
C LEU A 51 -11.00 -54.10 -17.51
N GLU A 52 -11.97 -53.80 -18.38
CA GLU A 52 -12.28 -52.42 -18.79
C GLU A 52 -12.79 -51.58 -17.62
N LEU A 53 -13.67 -52.14 -16.79
CA LEU A 53 -14.13 -51.50 -15.56
C LEU A 53 -12.97 -51.30 -14.57
N ALA A 54 -12.17 -52.34 -14.33
CA ALA A 54 -11.02 -52.27 -13.43
C ALA A 54 -9.99 -51.21 -13.88
N ARG A 55 -9.74 -51.09 -15.19
CA ARG A 55 -8.89 -50.04 -15.77
C ARG A 55 -9.47 -48.66 -15.50
N THR A 56 -10.75 -48.45 -15.81
CA THR A 56 -11.40 -47.16 -15.61
C THR A 56 -11.33 -46.70 -14.15
N LEU A 57 -11.61 -47.59 -13.21
CA LEU A 57 -11.50 -47.29 -11.77
C LEU A 57 -10.05 -47.02 -11.35
N ARG A 58 -9.07 -47.73 -11.92
CA ARG A 58 -7.65 -47.51 -11.65
C ARG A 58 -7.17 -46.16 -12.16
N ASP A 59 -7.60 -45.77 -13.36
CA ASP A 59 -7.28 -44.49 -13.99
C ASP A 59 -7.84 -43.31 -13.16
N LEU A 60 -8.97 -43.53 -12.46
CA LEU A 60 -9.55 -42.60 -11.49
C LEU A 60 -8.86 -42.61 -10.11
N GLY A 61 -7.78 -43.37 -9.92
CA GLY A 61 -6.99 -43.38 -8.69
C GLY A 61 -7.39 -44.44 -7.66
N LEU A 62 -8.39 -45.29 -7.93
CA LEU A 62 -8.82 -46.30 -6.97
C LEU A 62 -7.76 -47.40 -6.78
N GLY A 63 -7.62 -47.83 -5.52
CA GLY A 63 -6.75 -48.95 -5.14
C GLY A 63 -7.32 -50.31 -5.55
N LEU A 64 -6.45 -51.31 -5.73
CA LEU A 64 -6.84 -52.66 -6.16
C LEU A 64 -7.88 -53.33 -5.25
N THR A 65 -7.86 -53.04 -3.94
CA THR A 65 -8.85 -53.55 -2.99
C THR A 65 -10.26 -53.03 -3.28
N ALA A 66 -10.40 -51.71 -3.54
CA ALA A 66 -11.69 -51.10 -3.88
C ALA A 66 -12.18 -51.57 -5.26
N ILE A 67 -11.27 -51.64 -6.23
CA ILE A 67 -11.55 -52.18 -7.57
C ILE A 67 -12.10 -53.60 -7.46
N ARG A 68 -11.45 -54.47 -6.66
CA ARG A 68 -11.90 -55.85 -6.45
C ARG A 68 -13.32 -55.92 -5.89
N GLY A 69 -13.61 -55.16 -4.83
CA GLY A 69 -14.96 -55.11 -4.24
C GLY A 69 -16.04 -54.67 -5.24
N VAL A 70 -15.72 -53.77 -6.17
CA VAL A 70 -16.65 -53.35 -7.23
C VAL A 70 -16.83 -54.43 -8.30
N VAL A 71 -15.74 -55.02 -8.80
CA VAL A 71 -15.85 -56.05 -9.84
C VAL A 71 -16.45 -57.36 -9.32
N ASP A 72 -16.31 -57.66 -8.03
CA ASP A 72 -16.96 -58.77 -7.33
C ASP A 72 -18.39 -58.48 -6.88
N ARG A 73 -18.89 -57.25 -7.16
CA ARG A 73 -20.24 -56.78 -6.78
C ARG A 73 -20.49 -56.80 -5.27
N GLU A 74 -19.44 -56.76 -4.46
CA GLU A 74 -19.52 -56.55 -3.01
C GLU A 74 -19.89 -55.09 -2.68
N ARG A 75 -19.60 -54.16 -3.61
CA ARG A 75 -19.95 -52.74 -3.53
C ARG A 75 -20.32 -52.21 -4.91
N THR A 76 -21.10 -51.16 -4.94
CA THR A 76 -21.39 -50.44 -6.18
C THR A 76 -20.23 -49.54 -6.59
N VAL A 77 -20.19 -49.18 -7.88
CA VAL A 77 -19.25 -48.16 -8.38
C VAL A 77 -19.45 -46.83 -7.65
N ALA A 78 -20.70 -46.44 -7.38
CA ALA A 78 -21.04 -45.18 -6.73
C ALA A 78 -20.48 -45.09 -5.30
N GLU A 79 -20.62 -46.15 -4.49
CA GLU A 79 -20.07 -46.20 -3.12
C GLU A 79 -18.53 -46.12 -3.13
N ALA A 80 -17.87 -46.85 -4.02
CA ALA A 80 -16.41 -46.82 -4.12
C ALA A 80 -15.90 -45.45 -4.60
N ALA A 81 -16.61 -44.80 -5.52
CA ALA A 81 -16.29 -43.46 -6.01
C ALA A 81 -16.49 -42.40 -4.92
N ALA A 82 -17.59 -42.45 -4.15
CA ALA A 82 -17.87 -41.51 -3.06
C ALA A 82 -16.77 -41.56 -1.99
N VAL A 83 -16.39 -42.75 -1.52
CA VAL A 83 -15.32 -42.92 -0.54
C VAL A 83 -13.97 -42.38 -1.06
N HIS A 84 -13.67 -42.57 -2.35
CA HIS A 84 -12.44 -42.05 -2.94
C HIS A 84 -12.47 -40.53 -3.11
N ALA A 85 -13.61 -39.97 -3.52
CA ALA A 85 -13.81 -38.53 -3.60
C ALA A 85 -13.59 -37.87 -2.23
N ASP A 86 -14.18 -38.40 -1.17
CA ASP A 86 -13.98 -37.91 0.21
C ASP A 86 -12.51 -37.94 0.66
N ALA A 87 -11.78 -38.99 0.26
CA ALA A 87 -10.35 -39.12 0.54
C ALA A 87 -9.53 -38.06 -0.22
N ILE A 88 -9.83 -37.84 -1.50
CA ILE A 88 -9.21 -36.78 -2.32
C ILE A 88 -9.52 -35.42 -1.72
N GLU A 89 -10.76 -35.13 -1.35
CA GLU A 89 -11.14 -33.86 -0.72
C GLU A 89 -10.37 -33.62 0.58
N THR A 90 -10.17 -34.66 1.39
CA THR A 90 -9.34 -34.59 2.60
C THR A 90 -7.87 -34.27 2.28
N GLN A 91 -7.33 -34.84 1.21
CA GLN A 91 -5.98 -34.53 0.75
C GLN A 91 -5.88 -33.10 0.22
N VAL A 92 -6.87 -32.64 -0.54
CA VAL A 92 -6.95 -31.27 -1.06
C VAL A 92 -7.01 -30.26 0.10
N ARG A 93 -7.81 -30.52 1.14
CA ARG A 93 -7.84 -29.68 2.35
C ARG A 93 -6.46 -29.57 3.01
N THR A 94 -5.77 -30.70 3.17
CA THR A 94 -4.42 -30.74 3.76
C THR A 94 -3.40 -29.96 2.93
N LEU A 95 -3.44 -30.12 1.61
CA LEU A 95 -2.51 -29.43 0.70
C LEU A 95 -2.77 -27.93 0.64
N ARG A 96 -4.03 -27.48 0.62
CA ARG A 96 -4.40 -26.06 0.69
C ARG A 96 -3.92 -25.43 1.99
N LEU A 97 -4.06 -26.15 3.10
CA LEU A 97 -3.56 -25.72 4.40
C LEU A 97 -2.03 -25.51 4.40
N GLN A 98 -1.29 -26.50 3.90
CA GLN A 98 0.16 -26.42 3.77
C GLN A 98 0.58 -25.26 2.87
N GLN A 99 -0.11 -25.07 1.74
CA GLN A 99 0.17 -23.98 0.80
C GLN A 99 -0.01 -22.60 1.44
N ALA A 100 -1.10 -22.36 2.16
CA ALA A 100 -1.36 -21.08 2.81
C ALA A 100 -0.32 -20.76 3.90
N VAL A 101 0.05 -21.75 4.72
CA VAL A 101 1.11 -21.58 5.73
C VAL A 101 2.44 -21.23 5.07
N LEU A 102 2.85 -21.95 4.01
CA LEU A 102 4.10 -21.69 3.30
C LEU A 102 4.10 -20.31 2.62
N ARG A 103 2.98 -19.88 2.02
CA ARG A 103 2.83 -18.53 1.45
C ARG A 103 2.93 -17.45 2.51
N SER A 104 2.35 -17.66 3.69
CA SER A 104 2.44 -16.71 4.81
C SER A 104 3.88 -16.58 5.32
N VAL A 105 4.58 -17.71 5.49
CA VAL A 105 5.99 -17.77 5.92
C VAL A 105 6.90 -17.09 4.91
N SER A 106 6.74 -17.39 3.62
CA SER A 106 7.54 -16.78 2.54
C SER A 106 7.34 -15.27 2.46
N ARG A 107 6.10 -14.77 2.65
CA ARG A 107 5.82 -13.33 2.63
C ARG A 107 6.42 -12.59 3.83
N ARG A 108 6.54 -13.26 4.99
CA ARG A 108 6.98 -12.65 6.25
C ARG A 108 8.46 -12.85 6.56
N GLY A 109 9.16 -13.73 5.84
CA GLY A 109 10.53 -14.12 6.18
C GLY A 109 10.60 -14.82 7.54
N ALA A 110 9.58 -15.61 7.87
CA ALA A 110 9.37 -16.11 9.23
C ALA A 110 10.41 -17.17 9.67
N THR A 111 10.75 -17.14 10.95
CA THR A 111 11.60 -18.09 11.66
C THR A 111 10.93 -19.46 11.87
N ALA A 112 11.70 -20.47 12.28
CA ALA A 112 11.17 -21.81 12.57
C ALA A 112 10.12 -21.83 13.69
N ALA A 113 10.27 -20.97 14.71
CA ALA A 113 9.28 -20.82 15.78
C ALA A 113 7.97 -20.23 15.24
N GLU A 114 8.06 -19.20 14.40
CA GLU A 114 6.89 -18.58 13.77
C GLU A 114 6.20 -19.53 12.79
N LEU A 115 6.93 -20.38 12.07
CA LEU A 115 6.35 -21.44 11.22
C LEU A 115 5.47 -22.41 12.04
N ALA A 116 5.96 -22.85 13.21
CA ALA A 116 5.20 -23.73 14.10
C ALA A 116 3.92 -23.05 14.59
N ASP A 117 4.01 -21.78 14.97
CA ASP A 117 2.86 -20.99 15.40
C ASP A 117 1.82 -20.76 14.28
N LEU A 118 2.26 -20.43 13.06
CA LEU A 118 1.36 -20.26 11.91
C LEU A 118 0.67 -21.57 11.54
N THR A 119 1.39 -22.70 11.62
CA THR A 119 0.81 -24.03 11.40
C THR A 119 -0.26 -24.36 12.43
N ARG A 120 -0.01 -24.03 13.70
CA ARG A 120 -0.99 -24.20 14.78
C ARG A 120 -2.23 -23.34 14.55
N LEU A 121 -2.03 -22.06 14.23
CA LEU A 121 -3.11 -21.11 13.95
C LEU A 121 -4.02 -21.59 12.81
N ALA A 122 -3.44 -22.11 11.74
CA ALA A 122 -4.18 -22.56 10.58
C ALA A 122 -5.02 -23.84 10.85
N ARG A 123 -4.71 -24.59 11.92
CA ARG A 123 -5.42 -25.82 12.31
C ARG A 123 -6.50 -25.63 13.38
N LEU A 124 -6.72 -24.40 13.84
CA LEU A 124 -7.71 -24.13 14.89
C LEU A 124 -9.13 -24.46 14.43
N SER A 125 -9.87 -25.16 15.29
CA SER A 125 -11.30 -25.43 15.13
C SER A 125 -12.11 -24.14 15.16
N ALA A 126 -13.34 -24.16 14.64
CA ALA A 126 -14.21 -22.96 14.64
C ALA A 126 -14.36 -22.34 16.04
N ARG A 127 -14.54 -23.17 17.08
CA ARG A 127 -14.62 -22.72 18.47
C ARG A 127 -13.35 -22.03 18.95
N GLU A 128 -12.18 -22.59 18.63
CA GLU A 128 -10.89 -21.98 18.99
C GLU A 128 -10.65 -20.67 18.22
N ARG A 129 -11.08 -20.60 16.95
CA ARG A 129 -11.02 -19.36 16.16
C ARG A 129 -11.87 -18.25 16.79
N THR A 130 -13.10 -18.59 17.20
CA THR A 130 -13.97 -17.67 17.94
C THR A 130 -13.33 -17.21 19.25
N ALA A 131 -12.76 -18.14 20.03
CA ALA A 131 -12.08 -17.81 21.29
C ALA A 131 -10.92 -16.83 21.09
N VAL A 132 -10.10 -17.00 20.04
CA VAL A 132 -9.00 -16.07 19.73
C VAL A 132 -9.49 -14.63 19.55
N ILE A 133 -10.61 -14.42 18.86
CA ILE A 133 -11.18 -13.08 18.66
C ILE A 133 -11.84 -12.57 19.94
N HIS A 134 -12.53 -13.43 20.67
CA HIS A 134 -13.18 -13.07 21.91
C HIS A 134 -12.17 -12.62 22.99
N ASP A 135 -11.07 -13.36 23.13
CA ASP A 135 -9.96 -13.03 24.03
C ASP A 135 -9.28 -11.72 23.62
N PHE A 136 -9.08 -11.52 22.31
CA PHE A 136 -8.57 -10.27 21.76
C PHE A 136 -9.46 -9.07 22.10
N VAL A 137 -10.76 -9.14 21.81
CA VAL A 137 -11.70 -8.04 22.10
C VAL A 137 -11.77 -7.77 23.61
N THR A 138 -11.77 -8.83 24.42
CA THR A 138 -11.76 -8.71 25.89
C THR A 138 -10.51 -7.99 26.38
N ALA A 139 -9.32 -8.41 25.91
CA ALA A 139 -8.05 -7.80 26.30
C ALA A 139 -7.91 -6.35 25.79
N ALA A 140 -8.30 -6.09 24.54
CA ALA A 140 -8.15 -4.78 23.92
C ALA A 140 -9.09 -3.73 24.54
N LEU A 141 -10.32 -4.12 24.90
CA LEU A 141 -11.28 -3.20 25.51
C LEU A 141 -11.12 -3.08 27.03
N GLY A 142 -10.57 -4.10 27.69
CA GLY A 142 -10.42 -4.13 29.15
C GLY A 142 -11.73 -3.79 29.87
N ASP A 143 -11.65 -2.88 30.84
CA ASP A 143 -12.76 -2.43 31.69
C ASP A 143 -13.57 -1.25 31.10
N LEU A 144 -13.40 -0.93 29.81
CA LEU A 144 -14.18 0.14 29.17
C LEU A 144 -15.68 -0.22 29.13
N ASP A 145 -16.51 0.73 29.57
CA ASP A 145 -17.98 0.64 29.56
C ASP A 145 -18.54 0.99 28.17
N VAL A 146 -18.46 0.03 27.25
CA VAL A 146 -18.91 0.15 25.86
C VAL A 146 -19.73 -1.07 25.44
N PRO A 147 -20.86 -1.38 26.10
CA PRO A 147 -21.57 -2.65 25.94
C PRO A 147 -22.04 -2.91 24.50
N THR A 148 -22.60 -1.89 23.84
CA THR A 148 -23.09 -1.99 22.45
C THR A 148 -21.94 -2.21 21.46
N TYR A 149 -20.85 -1.46 21.60
CA TYR A 149 -19.67 -1.59 20.74
C TYR A 149 -18.98 -2.95 20.93
N ARG A 150 -18.85 -3.40 22.18
CA ARG A 150 -18.32 -4.72 22.53
C ARG A 150 -19.18 -5.82 21.92
N ALA A 151 -20.50 -5.74 22.07
CA ALA A 151 -21.42 -6.70 21.47
C ALA A 151 -21.30 -6.75 19.95
N GLY A 152 -21.17 -5.59 19.28
CA GLY A 152 -20.94 -5.52 17.83
C GLY A 152 -19.65 -6.20 17.37
N LEU A 153 -18.53 -5.96 18.07
CA LEU A 153 -17.25 -6.62 17.79
C LEU A 153 -17.32 -8.14 18.00
N LEU A 154 -17.98 -8.58 19.06
CA LEU A 154 -18.16 -10.00 19.37
C LEU A 154 -19.17 -10.70 18.46
N ALA A 155 -20.10 -9.97 17.86
CA ALA A 155 -20.99 -10.51 16.83
C ALA A 155 -20.25 -10.74 15.50
N ALA A 156 -19.26 -9.92 15.18
CA ALA A 156 -18.43 -10.02 13.98
C ALA A 156 -17.30 -11.06 14.12
N THR A 157 -17.67 -12.33 14.33
CA THR A 157 -16.71 -13.43 14.47
C THR A 157 -16.31 -14.05 13.12
N PRO A 158 -15.07 -14.58 13.01
CA PRO A 158 -14.60 -15.22 11.79
C PRO A 158 -15.22 -16.60 11.60
N ASP A 159 -16.13 -16.72 10.64
CA ASP A 159 -16.76 -17.96 10.21
C ASP A 159 -16.10 -18.50 8.93
N LEU A 160 -14.98 -19.20 9.13
CA LEU A 160 -14.31 -19.91 8.04
C LEU A 160 -15.11 -21.18 7.68
N PRO A 161 -15.55 -21.34 6.41
CA PRO A 161 -16.34 -22.49 5.98
C PRO A 161 -15.53 -23.80 6.06
N GLU A 162 -16.20 -24.95 6.00
CA GLU A 162 -15.55 -26.27 6.04
C GLU A 162 -14.53 -26.49 4.90
N GLN A 163 -14.77 -25.83 3.76
CA GLN A 163 -13.87 -25.82 2.61
C GLN A 163 -13.46 -24.38 2.28
N PRO A 164 -12.48 -23.80 3.00
CA PRO A 164 -12.06 -22.44 2.74
C PRO A 164 -11.32 -22.31 1.41
N SER A 165 -11.49 -21.15 0.77
CA SER A 165 -10.63 -20.73 -0.32
C SER A 165 -9.20 -20.44 0.20
N PRO A 166 -8.17 -20.47 -0.67
CA PRO A 166 -6.82 -20.04 -0.31
C PRO A 166 -6.79 -18.63 0.30
N GLU A 167 -7.60 -17.71 -0.23
CA GLU A 167 -7.69 -16.32 0.21
C GLU A 167 -8.29 -16.21 1.62
N GLN A 168 -9.34 -16.98 1.90
CA GLN A 168 -9.95 -17.02 3.24
C GLN A 168 -8.99 -17.59 4.29
N LEU A 169 -8.24 -18.62 3.94
CA LEU A 169 -7.27 -19.22 4.84
C LEU A 169 -6.06 -18.29 5.08
N ASP A 170 -5.56 -17.63 4.04
CA ASP A 170 -4.53 -16.60 4.15
C ASP A 170 -5.01 -15.45 5.06
N ALA A 171 -6.24 -15.00 4.87
CA ALA A 171 -6.84 -13.94 5.69
C ALA A 171 -6.98 -14.34 7.16
N TRP A 172 -7.37 -15.58 7.45
CA TRP A 172 -7.40 -16.10 8.82
C TRP A 172 -6.01 -16.08 9.47
N ILE A 173 -4.98 -16.57 8.78
CA ILE A 173 -3.60 -16.59 9.30
C ILE A 173 -3.09 -15.16 9.54
N GLU A 174 -3.47 -14.21 8.69
CA GLU A 174 -3.16 -12.80 8.89
C GLU A 174 -3.89 -12.21 10.08
N LEU A 175 -5.20 -12.42 10.19
CA LEU A 175 -6.03 -11.92 11.29
C LEU A 175 -5.53 -12.45 12.63
N ALA A 176 -5.28 -13.75 12.72
CA ALA A 176 -4.82 -14.40 13.94
C ALA A 176 -3.42 -13.94 14.40
N ALA A 177 -2.60 -13.44 13.47
CA ALA A 177 -1.34 -12.78 13.80
C ALA A 177 -1.56 -11.31 14.21
N LEU A 178 -2.42 -10.59 13.48
CA LEU A 178 -2.72 -9.17 13.69
C LEU A 178 -3.31 -8.92 15.08
N VAL A 179 -4.27 -9.75 15.52
CA VAL A 179 -4.91 -9.64 16.86
C VAL A 179 -3.96 -9.88 18.04
N ARG A 180 -2.74 -10.35 17.79
CA ARG A 180 -1.69 -10.48 18.82
C ARG A 180 -0.76 -9.27 18.88
N THR A 181 -0.89 -8.32 17.95
CA THR A 181 -0.02 -7.14 17.90
C THR A 181 -0.46 -6.10 18.92
N PRO A 182 0.46 -5.54 19.72
CA PRO A 182 0.11 -4.47 20.66
C PRO A 182 -0.50 -3.23 19.99
N ARG A 183 -0.16 -2.99 18.72
CA ARG A 183 -0.66 -1.86 17.93
C ARG A 183 -2.15 -1.94 17.66
N LEU A 184 -2.66 -3.11 17.25
CA LEU A 184 -4.10 -3.27 17.05
C LEU A 184 -4.88 -3.14 18.37
N HIS A 185 -4.34 -3.67 19.48
CA HIS A 185 -4.95 -3.53 20.81
C HIS A 185 -5.10 -2.05 21.19
N ALA A 186 -4.02 -1.27 21.07
CA ALA A 186 -4.04 0.16 21.36
C ALA A 186 -5.00 0.95 20.46
N SER A 187 -5.05 0.59 19.17
CA SER A 187 -5.91 1.23 18.19
C SER A 187 -7.39 0.96 18.48
N LEU A 188 -7.75 -0.29 18.77
CA LEU A 188 -9.13 -0.65 19.12
C LEU A 188 -9.57 -0.01 20.45
N ALA A 189 -8.69 0.02 21.44
CA ALA A 189 -8.95 0.69 22.73
C ALA A 189 -9.18 2.20 22.57
N ARG A 190 -8.44 2.85 21.66
CA ARG A 190 -8.64 4.27 21.33
C ARG A 190 -9.99 4.51 20.67
N ILE A 191 -10.37 3.70 19.68
CA ILE A 191 -11.68 3.80 19.00
C ILE A 191 -12.81 3.57 20.00
N ALA A 192 -12.67 2.58 20.89
CA ALA A 192 -13.67 2.29 21.91
C ALA A 192 -13.86 3.44 22.89
N ARG A 193 -12.77 4.07 23.36
CA ARG A 193 -12.84 5.28 24.20
C ARG A 193 -13.55 6.43 23.48
N TYR A 194 -13.17 6.67 22.22
CA TYR A 194 -13.83 7.68 21.40
C TYR A 194 -15.34 7.42 21.29
N ALA A 195 -15.74 6.17 21.03
CA ALA A 195 -17.15 5.77 20.97
C ALA A 195 -17.88 5.95 22.31
N ALA A 196 -17.23 5.64 23.43
CA ALA A 196 -17.80 5.83 24.78
C ALA A 196 -18.08 7.32 25.07
N GLU A 197 -17.18 8.20 24.66
CA GLU A 197 -17.27 9.64 24.90
C GLU A 197 -18.27 10.33 23.98
N HIS A 198 -18.39 9.89 22.72
CA HIS A 198 -19.13 10.60 21.67
C HIS A 198 -20.40 9.89 21.19
N ALA A 199 -20.61 8.61 21.54
CA ALA A 199 -21.78 7.83 21.16
C ALA A 199 -22.24 6.86 22.28
N PRO A 200 -22.55 7.33 23.50
CA PRO A 200 -22.88 6.47 24.64
C PRO A 200 -24.27 5.78 24.58
N GLY A 201 -25.02 5.93 23.49
CA GLY A 201 -26.42 5.46 23.34
C GLY A 201 -26.63 4.30 22.36
N GLU A 202 -27.89 3.87 22.19
CA GLU A 202 -28.28 2.92 21.14
C GLU A 202 -27.99 3.50 19.74
N HIS A 203 -27.54 2.64 18.82
CA HIS A 203 -27.28 3.03 17.42
C HIS A 203 -28.56 3.58 16.76
N ASP A 204 -28.66 4.89 16.58
CA ASP A 204 -29.64 5.49 15.67
C ASP A 204 -29.25 5.14 14.23
N GLU A 205 -30.05 4.28 13.58
CA GLU A 205 -29.83 3.87 12.19
C GLU A 205 -29.74 5.07 11.23
N ARG A 206 -30.45 6.17 11.52
CA ARG A 206 -30.39 7.39 10.71
C ARG A 206 -29.05 8.10 10.87
N ALA A 207 -28.52 8.18 12.08
CA ALA A 207 -27.21 8.75 12.33
C ALA A 207 -26.09 7.93 11.66
N VAL A 208 -26.21 6.60 11.68
CA VAL A 208 -25.28 5.69 10.98
C VAL A 208 -25.36 5.88 9.47
N ALA A 209 -26.57 5.99 8.90
CA ALA A 209 -26.75 6.26 7.47
C ALA A 209 -26.14 7.62 7.07
N ALA A 210 -26.41 8.68 7.85
CA ALA A 210 -25.83 10.00 7.60
C ALA A 210 -24.30 10.01 7.68
N ALA A 211 -23.70 9.29 8.64
CA ALA A 211 -22.25 9.15 8.74
C ALA A 211 -21.64 8.40 7.55
N ARG A 212 -22.33 7.38 7.03
CA ARG A 212 -21.94 6.66 5.81
C ARG A 212 -22.00 7.58 4.58
N ASP A 213 -23.09 8.33 4.42
CA ASP A 213 -23.26 9.24 3.28
C ASP A 213 -22.18 10.33 3.25
N VAL A 214 -21.85 10.91 4.42
CA VAL A 214 -20.74 11.86 4.56
C VAL A 214 -19.40 11.19 4.25
N THR A 215 -19.21 9.94 4.70
CA THR A 215 -17.99 9.17 4.42
C THR A 215 -17.78 8.98 2.93
N ASP A 216 -18.80 8.47 2.26
CA ASP A 216 -18.78 8.25 0.82
C ASP A 216 -18.57 9.56 0.05
N LEU A 217 -19.14 10.66 0.53
CA LEU A 217 -18.96 11.99 -0.06
C LEU A 217 -17.50 12.44 0.01
N TRP A 218 -16.88 12.46 1.19
CA TRP A 218 -15.52 12.96 1.32
C TRP A 218 -14.52 12.04 0.61
N VAL A 219 -14.72 10.72 0.66
CA VAL A 219 -13.88 9.75 -0.08
C VAL A 219 -13.90 10.04 -1.58
N ARG A 220 -15.08 10.25 -2.18
CA ARG A 220 -15.19 10.59 -3.61
C ARG A 220 -14.50 11.91 -3.94
N ARG A 221 -14.73 12.95 -3.14
CA ARG A 221 -14.14 14.29 -3.35
C ARG A 221 -12.61 14.25 -3.27
N VAL A 222 -12.08 13.59 -2.25
CA VAL A 222 -10.64 13.46 -2.07
C VAL A 222 -10.01 12.60 -3.15
N THR A 223 -10.66 11.50 -3.55
CA THR A 223 -10.17 10.66 -4.65
C THR A 223 -10.07 11.48 -5.94
N ALA A 224 -11.08 12.28 -6.28
CA ALA A 224 -11.03 13.18 -7.43
C ALA A 224 -9.92 14.25 -7.32
N ALA A 225 -9.66 14.75 -6.11
CA ALA A 225 -8.55 15.69 -5.88
C ALA A 225 -7.18 15.03 -6.07
N ILE A 226 -7.01 13.79 -5.60
CA ILE A 226 -5.80 12.98 -5.80
C ILE A 226 -5.60 12.71 -7.30
N ASP A 227 -6.63 12.24 -8.00
CA ASP A 227 -6.57 11.93 -9.43
C ASP A 227 -6.32 13.20 -10.28
N GLY A 228 -6.78 14.36 -9.81
CA GLY A 228 -6.51 15.67 -10.39
C GLY A 228 -5.14 16.26 -10.05
N GLY A 229 -4.31 15.58 -9.27
CA GLY A 229 -2.96 16.04 -8.89
C GLY A 229 -2.95 17.19 -7.87
N ILE A 230 -4.03 17.39 -7.10
CA ILE A 230 -4.09 18.44 -6.07
C ILE A 230 -3.25 18.03 -4.86
N MET A 231 -2.15 18.75 -4.63
CA MET A 231 -1.30 18.58 -3.46
C MET A 231 -2.05 18.99 -2.18
N THR A 232 -1.94 18.17 -1.13
CA THR A 232 -2.72 18.31 0.11
C THR A 232 -2.55 19.65 0.80
N ASP A 233 -1.36 20.23 0.71
CA ASP A 233 -0.97 21.46 1.39
C ASP A 233 -0.93 22.67 0.45
N SER A 234 -1.39 22.51 -0.80
CA SER A 234 -1.48 23.59 -1.81
C SER A 234 -2.80 24.39 -1.74
N PRO A 235 -2.82 25.69 -2.11
CA PRO A 235 -4.01 26.53 -2.22
C PRO A 235 -5.25 25.84 -2.81
N ALA A 236 -5.06 24.98 -3.82
CA ALA A 236 -6.12 24.23 -4.49
C ALA A 236 -6.86 23.21 -3.60
N ALA A 237 -6.27 22.77 -2.48
CA ALA A 237 -6.92 21.87 -1.52
C ALA A 237 -7.96 22.56 -0.63
N ASP A 238 -7.92 23.90 -0.48
CA ASP A 238 -8.84 24.62 0.42
C ASP A 238 -10.32 24.46 0.07
N PRO A 239 -10.76 24.66 -1.19
CA PRO A 239 -12.16 24.45 -1.53
C PRO A 239 -12.61 23.01 -1.32
N VAL A 240 -11.71 22.03 -1.52
CA VAL A 240 -12.02 20.61 -1.27
C VAL A 240 -12.30 20.36 0.22
N VAL A 241 -11.44 20.89 1.10
CA VAL A 241 -11.62 20.79 2.56
C VAL A 241 -12.87 21.54 3.00
N ALA A 242 -13.10 22.77 2.53
CA ALA A 242 -14.26 23.57 2.90
C ALA A 242 -15.57 22.88 2.55
N ASP A 243 -15.68 22.30 1.36
CA ASP A 243 -16.87 21.56 0.92
C ASP A 243 -17.12 20.31 1.77
N ILE A 244 -16.06 19.58 2.14
CA ILE A 244 -16.18 18.40 3.01
C ILE A 244 -16.65 18.81 4.40
N VAL A 245 -16.06 19.86 4.98
CA VAL A 245 -16.46 20.38 6.29
C VAL A 245 -17.92 20.86 6.25
N ALA A 246 -18.34 21.53 5.18
CA ALA A 246 -19.72 21.99 5.00
C ALA A 246 -20.73 20.83 4.94
N ALA A 247 -20.36 19.70 4.32
CA ALA A 247 -21.20 18.50 4.26
C ALA A 247 -21.19 17.70 5.58
N TRP A 248 -20.08 17.74 6.31
CA TRP A 248 -19.89 17.02 7.56
C TRP A 248 -20.54 17.73 8.76
N LEU A 249 -20.45 19.06 8.85
CA LEU A 249 -20.96 19.86 9.97
C LEU A 249 -22.41 19.53 10.39
N PRO A 250 -23.39 19.41 9.47
CA PRO A 250 -24.79 19.09 9.84
C PRO A 250 -24.97 17.75 10.56
N THR A 251 -24.00 16.84 10.47
CA THR A 251 -24.05 15.53 11.15
C THR A 251 -23.59 15.59 12.61
N GLN A 252 -23.02 16.71 13.05
CA GLN A 252 -22.42 16.82 14.37
C GLN A 252 -23.40 17.47 15.36
N ALA A 253 -23.56 16.84 16.53
CA ALA A 253 -24.41 17.35 17.59
C ALA A 253 -23.85 18.68 18.14
N GLY A 254 -24.47 19.81 17.79
CA GLY A 254 -24.17 21.12 18.37
C GLY A 254 -23.07 21.94 17.67
N THR A 255 -22.73 21.68 16.41
CA THR A 255 -21.67 22.45 15.73
C THR A 255 -22.16 23.70 15.01
N GLY A 256 -21.34 24.75 15.12
CA GLY A 256 -21.49 26.06 14.48
C GLY A 256 -20.87 26.11 13.08
N VAL A 257 -20.26 27.25 12.75
CA VAL A 257 -19.65 27.50 11.42
C VAL A 257 -18.30 26.79 11.26
N ASP A 258 -17.83 26.62 10.01
CA ASP A 258 -16.47 26.15 9.73
C ASP A 258 -15.43 27.04 10.43
N GLY A 259 -14.55 26.42 11.21
CA GLY A 259 -13.60 27.07 12.09
C GLY A 259 -12.61 26.08 12.70
N ALA A 260 -11.63 26.59 13.44
CA ALA A 260 -10.58 25.76 14.04
C ALA A 260 -11.10 24.60 14.90
N PRO A 261 -12.12 24.78 15.77
CA PRO A 261 -12.67 23.67 16.56
C PRO A 261 -13.31 22.59 15.69
N ALA A 262 -14.07 22.97 14.66
CA ALA A 262 -14.74 22.05 13.75
C ALA A 262 -13.72 21.21 12.96
N ARG A 263 -12.70 21.85 12.37
CA ARG A 263 -11.65 21.15 11.61
C ARG A 263 -10.82 20.23 12.48
N ARG A 264 -10.53 20.60 13.74
CA ARG A 264 -9.86 19.72 14.70
C ARG A 264 -10.69 18.48 15.04
N LEU A 265 -12.00 18.66 15.26
CA LEU A 265 -12.89 17.53 15.54
C LEU A 265 -12.99 16.58 14.34
N LEU A 266 -13.11 17.11 13.11
CA LEU A 266 -13.07 16.28 11.90
C LEU A 266 -11.73 15.52 11.77
N LEU A 267 -10.61 16.19 12.04
CA LEU A 267 -9.29 15.55 12.03
C LEU A 267 -9.21 14.39 13.04
N GLU A 268 -9.67 14.59 14.26
CA GLU A 268 -9.74 13.55 15.30
C GLU A 268 -10.60 12.36 14.86
N GLN A 269 -11.78 12.63 14.27
CA GLN A 269 -12.66 11.59 13.73
C GLN A 269 -12.00 10.79 12.61
N LEU A 270 -11.25 11.45 11.72
CA LEU A 270 -10.53 10.77 10.63
C LEU A 270 -9.37 9.93 11.15
N GLU A 271 -8.66 10.37 12.20
CA GLU A 271 -7.59 9.60 12.83
C GLU A 271 -8.11 8.30 13.47
N VAL A 272 -9.35 8.30 13.95
CA VAL A 272 -10.07 7.13 14.47
C VAL A 272 -10.59 6.25 13.31
N ALA A 273 -11.21 6.84 12.29
CA ALA A 273 -11.86 6.11 11.20
C ALA A 273 -10.88 5.51 10.19
N ALA A 274 -9.78 6.19 9.88
CA ALA A 274 -8.77 5.75 8.91
C ALA A 274 -7.61 4.99 9.56
N ASP A 275 -7.82 4.41 10.74
CA ASP A 275 -6.81 3.58 11.41
C ASP A 275 -6.47 2.34 10.56
N ARG A 276 -5.20 2.22 10.19
CA ARG A 276 -4.70 1.17 9.29
C ARG A 276 -4.92 -0.24 9.83
N ASP A 277 -4.64 -0.47 11.10
CA ASP A 277 -4.68 -1.81 11.68
C ASP A 277 -6.13 -2.25 11.88
N VAL A 278 -7.02 -1.32 12.26
CA VAL A 278 -8.45 -1.58 12.42
C VAL A 278 -9.15 -1.76 11.07
N GLU A 279 -8.83 -0.94 10.05
CA GLU A 279 -9.30 -1.16 8.68
C GLU A 279 -8.90 -2.55 8.19
N ARG A 280 -7.64 -2.93 8.39
CA ARG A 280 -7.14 -4.24 7.97
C ARG A 280 -7.83 -5.39 8.70
N TYR A 281 -8.06 -5.25 10.02
CA TYR A 281 -8.84 -6.20 10.81
C TYR A 281 -10.22 -6.46 10.19
N TRP A 282 -10.96 -5.41 9.85
CA TRP A 282 -12.29 -5.53 9.24
C TRP A 282 -12.25 -6.12 7.83
N GLN A 283 -11.29 -5.72 6.99
CA GLN A 283 -11.11 -6.30 5.66
C GLN A 283 -10.87 -7.82 5.73
N LEU A 284 -10.03 -8.27 6.67
CA LEU A 284 -9.74 -9.68 6.87
C LEU A 284 -10.99 -10.45 7.32
N LEU A 285 -11.79 -9.88 8.23
CA LEU A 285 -13.08 -10.46 8.61
C LEU A 285 -14.03 -10.56 7.42
N CYS A 286 -14.12 -9.53 6.58
CA CYS A 286 -14.95 -9.59 5.36
C CYS A 286 -14.49 -10.72 4.44
N VAL A 287 -13.19 -10.85 4.18
CA VAL A 287 -12.65 -11.93 3.35
C VAL A 287 -12.98 -13.30 3.95
N ILE A 288 -12.73 -13.50 5.24
CA ILE A 288 -12.98 -14.78 5.92
C ILE A 288 -14.46 -15.18 5.81
N ASN A 289 -15.36 -14.24 6.09
CA ASN A 289 -16.81 -14.46 6.10
C ASN A 289 -17.46 -14.41 4.70
N GLY A 290 -16.69 -14.14 3.64
CA GLY A 290 -17.23 -13.98 2.28
C GLY A 290 -18.11 -12.74 2.11
N TRP A 291 -17.94 -11.72 2.95
CA TRP A 291 -18.63 -10.44 2.83
C TRP A 291 -17.92 -9.51 1.84
N PRO A 292 -18.63 -8.53 1.26
CA PRO A 292 -18.00 -7.48 0.46
C PRO A 292 -16.92 -6.76 1.27
N VAL A 293 -15.74 -6.62 0.69
CA VAL A 293 -14.63 -5.89 1.31
C VAL A 293 -14.79 -4.40 0.95
N PRO A 294 -14.88 -3.50 1.94
CA PRO A 294 -15.00 -2.07 1.67
C PRO A 294 -13.72 -1.49 1.05
N ALA A 295 -13.87 -0.40 0.29
CA ALA A 295 -12.74 0.34 -0.25
C ALA A 295 -11.86 0.90 0.88
N SER A 296 -10.55 0.96 0.65
CA SER A 296 -9.60 1.46 1.65
C SER A 296 -9.76 2.97 1.85
N LEU A 297 -9.79 3.40 3.11
CA LEU A 297 -9.80 4.82 3.49
C LEU A 297 -8.38 5.38 3.65
N GLN A 298 -7.34 4.57 3.50
CA GLN A 298 -5.96 4.95 3.82
C GLN A 298 -5.41 6.09 2.96
N ALA A 299 -5.59 6.03 1.63
CA ALA A 299 -5.13 7.08 0.74
C ALA A 299 -5.95 8.38 0.92
N PRO A 300 -7.30 8.35 0.81
CA PRO A 300 -8.08 9.59 0.93
C PRO A 300 -8.05 10.14 2.36
N GLY A 301 -8.02 9.30 3.39
CA GLY A 301 -7.91 9.72 4.78
C GLY A 301 -6.59 10.46 5.05
N ARG A 302 -5.45 9.92 4.59
CA ARG A 302 -4.14 10.60 4.72
C ARG A 302 -4.11 11.95 4.01
N TRP A 303 -4.72 12.03 2.83
CA TRP A 303 -4.83 13.29 2.08
C TRP A 303 -5.62 14.33 2.88
N LEU A 304 -6.82 13.98 3.34
CA LEU A 304 -7.71 14.91 4.06
C LEU A 304 -7.13 15.34 5.40
N MET A 305 -6.57 14.41 6.18
CA MET A 305 -5.90 14.73 7.45
C MET A 305 -4.72 15.68 7.24
N THR A 306 -3.96 15.50 6.16
CA THR A 306 -2.82 16.39 5.84
C THR A 306 -3.32 17.78 5.43
N ALA A 307 -4.35 17.85 4.60
CA ALA A 307 -4.96 19.12 4.17
C ALA A 307 -5.57 19.91 5.36
N LEU A 308 -6.23 19.22 6.30
CA LEU A 308 -6.74 19.84 7.53
C LEU A 308 -5.61 20.39 8.41
N ARG A 309 -4.47 19.71 8.50
CA ARG A 309 -3.30 20.21 9.24
C ARG A 309 -2.65 21.42 8.54
N ALA A 310 -2.62 21.43 7.20
CA ALA A 310 -2.12 22.56 6.42
C ALA A 310 -3.03 23.80 6.50
N ASN A 311 -4.34 23.60 6.65
CA ASN A 311 -5.30 24.70 6.80
C ASN A 311 -6.22 24.47 8.03
N PRO A 312 -5.71 24.73 9.24
CA PRO A 312 -6.40 24.38 10.48
C PRO A 312 -7.66 25.20 10.76
N ALA A 313 -7.86 26.31 10.07
CA ALA A 313 -9.08 27.11 10.08
C ALA A 313 -9.28 27.76 8.70
N PRO A 314 -10.51 28.13 8.30
CA PRO A 314 -10.74 28.85 7.04
C PRO A 314 -9.82 30.06 6.91
N GLY A 315 -9.07 30.14 5.81
CA GLY A 315 -8.14 31.23 5.54
C GLY A 315 -6.83 31.22 6.34
N ALA A 316 -6.61 30.30 7.28
CA ALA A 316 -5.39 30.27 8.10
C ALA A 316 -4.13 30.12 7.25
N ARG A 317 -4.16 29.23 6.25
CA ARG A 317 -3.05 29.08 5.31
C ARG A 317 -2.83 30.34 4.47
N ALA A 318 -3.89 30.90 3.91
CA ALA A 318 -3.81 32.11 3.10
C ALA A 318 -3.23 33.29 3.91
N ALA A 319 -3.63 33.42 5.19
CA ALA A 319 -3.06 34.40 6.11
C ALA A 319 -1.57 34.14 6.39
N GLY A 320 -1.16 32.88 6.54
CA GLY A 320 0.25 32.51 6.70
C GLY A 320 1.10 32.86 5.47
N ILE A 321 0.60 32.56 4.28
CA ILE A 321 1.25 32.94 3.01
C ILE A 321 1.32 34.47 2.90
N ALA A 322 0.23 35.18 3.16
CA ALA A 322 0.19 36.63 3.11
C ALA A 322 1.17 37.28 4.12
N ALA A 323 1.29 36.72 5.33
CA ALA A 323 2.27 37.18 6.32
C ALA A 323 3.71 36.99 5.83
N LEU A 324 4.03 35.80 5.29
CA LEU A 324 5.36 35.51 4.71
C LEU A 324 5.71 36.49 3.57
N LEU A 325 4.74 36.77 2.69
CA LEU A 325 4.92 37.70 1.56
C LEU A 325 4.93 39.17 1.98
N ALA A 326 4.44 39.50 3.17
CA ALA A 326 4.43 40.86 3.72
C ALA A 326 5.68 41.18 4.55
N GLU A 327 6.50 40.18 4.90
CA GLU A 327 7.79 40.43 5.54
C GLU A 327 8.66 41.35 4.67
N GLU A 328 9.42 42.21 5.33
CA GLU A 328 10.44 43.05 4.71
C GLU A 328 11.81 42.56 5.16
N ASP A 329 12.69 42.23 4.21
CA ASP A 329 14.12 42.07 4.50
C ASP A 329 14.75 43.47 4.49
N PRO A 330 15.38 43.92 5.60
CA PRO A 330 16.01 45.24 5.67
C PRO A 330 17.25 45.36 4.78
N ASP A 331 17.88 44.26 4.36
CA ASP A 331 19.04 44.27 3.47
C ASP A 331 19.09 43.02 2.56
N PRO A 332 18.21 42.91 1.56
CA PRO A 332 18.16 41.74 0.66
C PRO A 332 19.32 41.73 -0.35
N ALA A 333 20.23 42.70 -0.32
CA ALA A 333 21.26 42.87 -1.35
C ALA A 333 22.21 41.68 -1.43
N TRP A 334 22.39 40.95 -0.32
CA TRP A 334 23.23 39.75 -0.26
C TRP A 334 22.66 38.56 -1.07
N LEU A 335 21.35 38.54 -1.35
CA LEU A 335 20.69 37.44 -2.06
C LEU A 335 21.16 37.31 -3.52
N LEU A 336 21.52 38.41 -4.18
CA LEU A 336 21.98 38.36 -5.57
C LEU A 336 23.34 37.65 -5.73
N PRO A 337 24.41 38.02 -5.00
CA PRO A 337 25.67 37.27 -5.06
C PRO A 337 25.53 35.84 -4.53
N ALA A 338 24.64 35.60 -3.55
CA ALA A 338 24.32 34.24 -3.11
C ALA A 338 23.68 33.40 -4.22
N CYS A 339 22.69 33.95 -4.92
CA CYS A 339 22.02 33.31 -6.07
C CYS A 339 23.00 33.00 -7.19
N GLU A 340 23.87 33.94 -7.56
CA GLU A 340 24.91 33.72 -8.57
C GLU A 340 25.84 32.56 -8.20
N ARG A 341 26.30 32.53 -6.94
CA ARG A 341 27.19 31.46 -6.48
C ARG A 341 26.50 30.10 -6.48
N VAL A 342 25.29 30.00 -5.94
CA VAL A 342 24.53 28.75 -5.88
C VAL A 342 24.26 28.23 -7.30
N LEU A 343 23.83 29.09 -8.22
CA LEU A 343 23.61 28.69 -9.61
C LEU A 343 24.89 28.20 -10.30
N ALA A 344 26.04 28.82 -10.02
CA ALA A 344 27.32 28.39 -10.56
C ALA A 344 27.74 27.01 -10.02
N GLU A 345 27.65 26.78 -8.70
CA GLU A 345 27.98 25.48 -8.09
C GLU A 345 27.04 24.36 -8.57
N VAL A 346 25.75 24.66 -8.75
CA VAL A 346 24.79 23.70 -9.34
C VAL A 346 25.08 23.46 -10.82
N GLU A 347 25.48 24.46 -11.59
CA GLU A 347 25.90 24.26 -12.99
C GLU A 347 27.08 23.28 -13.09
N GLU A 348 28.05 23.36 -12.18
CA GLU A 348 29.17 22.41 -12.11
C GLU A 348 28.67 20.97 -11.85
N LEU A 349 27.68 20.80 -10.98
CA LEU A 349 27.04 19.49 -10.73
C LEU A 349 26.29 18.97 -11.96
N VAL A 350 25.53 19.85 -12.64
CA VAL A 350 24.79 19.53 -13.87
C VAL A 350 25.74 19.09 -14.98
N ALA A 351 26.83 19.84 -15.19
CA ALA A 351 27.88 19.50 -16.17
C ALA A 351 28.61 18.19 -15.83
N ALA A 352 28.66 17.85 -14.55
CA ALA A 352 29.31 16.66 -14.03
C ALA A 352 28.48 15.36 -14.14
N VAL A 353 27.20 15.44 -14.52
CA VAL A 353 26.31 14.27 -14.62
C VAL A 353 26.78 13.32 -15.74
N PRO A 354 27.14 12.07 -15.44
CA PRO A 354 27.50 11.11 -16.48
C PRO A 354 26.27 10.73 -17.32
N ALA A 355 26.42 10.62 -18.65
CA ALA A 355 25.32 10.24 -19.54
C ALA A 355 24.61 8.92 -19.14
N GLY A 356 25.35 7.96 -18.57
CA GLY A 356 24.81 6.69 -18.08
C GLY A 356 24.06 6.75 -16.74
N ARG A 357 23.91 7.93 -16.12
CA ARG A 357 23.30 8.11 -14.78
C ARG A 357 21.94 8.82 -14.80
N LEU A 358 21.42 9.20 -15.97
CA LEU A 358 20.14 9.91 -16.09
C LEU A 358 18.95 9.16 -15.47
N GLY A 359 18.93 7.82 -15.54
CA GLY A 359 17.89 6.99 -14.92
C GLY A 359 18.14 6.58 -13.46
N ALA A 360 19.17 7.13 -12.81
CA ALA A 360 19.47 6.79 -11.41
C ALA A 360 18.45 7.45 -10.47
N PRO A 361 18.03 6.77 -9.39
CA PRO A 361 17.11 7.35 -8.42
C PRO A 361 17.77 8.48 -7.63
N THR A 362 16.99 9.51 -7.31
CA THR A 362 17.45 10.63 -6.47
C THR A 362 16.92 10.50 -5.03
N PRO A 363 17.40 11.31 -4.08
CA PRO A 363 16.77 11.42 -2.76
C PRO A 363 15.36 12.05 -2.80
N CYS A 364 15.03 12.81 -3.86
CA CYS A 364 13.67 13.29 -4.10
C CYS A 364 12.79 12.13 -4.59
N ALA A 365 11.82 11.73 -3.79
CA ALA A 365 11.04 10.52 -4.03
C ALA A 365 10.26 10.60 -5.36
N GLY A 366 10.39 9.57 -6.19
CA GLY A 366 9.71 9.48 -7.49
C GLY A 366 10.45 10.14 -8.64
N TRP A 367 11.59 10.79 -8.40
CA TRP A 367 12.40 11.42 -9.44
C TRP A 367 13.69 10.65 -9.70
N ASP A 368 13.96 10.40 -10.97
CA ASP A 368 15.30 10.05 -11.44
C ASP A 368 16.13 11.32 -11.74
N VAL A 369 17.40 11.14 -12.07
CA VAL A 369 18.31 12.27 -12.36
C VAL A 369 17.81 13.10 -13.54
N ARG A 370 17.20 12.50 -14.57
CA ARG A 370 16.64 13.27 -15.71
C ARG A 370 15.48 14.16 -15.25
N ALA A 371 14.54 13.62 -14.48
CA ALA A 371 13.42 14.39 -13.94
C ALA A 371 13.90 15.53 -13.02
N LEU A 372 14.92 15.28 -12.20
CA LEU A 372 15.54 16.32 -11.36
C LEU A 372 16.21 17.42 -12.20
N LEU A 373 16.92 17.07 -13.27
CA LEU A 373 17.54 18.04 -14.17
C LEU A 373 16.50 18.88 -14.91
N GLU A 374 15.44 18.25 -15.43
CA GLU A 374 14.29 18.95 -16.02
C GLU A 374 13.69 19.95 -15.03
N HIS A 375 13.48 19.54 -13.78
CA HIS A 375 12.97 20.42 -12.74
C HIS A 375 13.89 21.60 -12.45
N LEU A 376 15.21 21.38 -12.32
CA LEU A 376 16.19 22.45 -12.12
C LEU A 376 16.16 23.49 -13.25
N VAL A 377 15.97 23.06 -14.50
CA VAL A 377 15.79 23.96 -15.65
C VAL A 377 14.45 24.70 -15.54
N TRP A 378 13.37 23.95 -15.29
CA TRP A 378 12.01 24.50 -15.21
C TRP A 378 11.88 25.57 -14.13
N GLU A 379 12.43 25.37 -12.93
CA GLU A 379 12.41 26.37 -11.86
C GLU A 379 13.05 27.69 -12.32
N ASN A 380 14.22 27.63 -12.96
CA ASN A 380 14.85 28.84 -13.52
C ASN A 380 13.96 29.56 -14.53
N LEU A 381 13.31 28.82 -15.44
CA LEU A 381 12.38 29.39 -16.43
C LEU A 381 11.14 30.00 -15.77
N LEU A 382 10.58 29.33 -14.75
CA LEU A 382 9.43 29.79 -14.00
C LEU A 382 9.72 31.11 -13.29
N TRP A 383 10.80 31.17 -12.51
CA TRP A 383 11.15 32.36 -11.74
C TRP A 383 11.59 33.54 -12.62
N THR A 384 12.26 33.27 -13.75
CA THR A 384 12.53 34.27 -14.78
C THR A 384 11.24 34.87 -15.33
N SER A 385 10.23 34.04 -15.61
CA SER A 385 8.96 34.49 -16.15
C SER A 385 8.13 35.31 -15.15
N LEU A 386 8.19 34.94 -13.86
CA LEU A 386 7.59 35.70 -12.77
C LEU A 386 8.27 37.07 -12.60
N ALA A 387 9.60 37.11 -12.66
CA ALA A 387 10.35 38.36 -12.67
C ALA A 387 10.01 39.22 -13.91
N ALA A 388 9.69 38.62 -15.06
CA ALA A 388 9.23 39.34 -16.23
C ALA A 388 7.77 39.83 -16.12
N GLY A 389 7.01 39.39 -15.12
CA GLY A 389 5.59 39.73 -14.92
C GLY A 389 4.62 38.91 -15.79
N ALA A 390 5.10 37.86 -16.45
CA ALA A 390 4.31 36.99 -17.32
C ALA A 390 4.62 35.52 -16.98
N PRO A 391 3.91 34.92 -16.00
CA PRO A 391 4.18 33.55 -15.55
C PRO A 391 3.99 32.53 -16.68
N ARG A 392 4.92 31.59 -16.79
CA ARG A 392 4.80 30.43 -17.68
C ARG A 392 3.82 29.38 -17.12
N ALA A 393 3.23 28.61 -18.03
CA ALA A 393 2.24 27.57 -17.70
C ALA A 393 2.52 26.22 -18.41
N ASP A 394 3.64 26.12 -19.13
CA ASP A 394 4.05 24.96 -19.93
C ASP A 394 4.89 23.96 -19.15
N PHE A 395 4.44 23.61 -17.94
CA PHE A 395 5.15 22.71 -17.01
C PHE A 395 5.39 21.30 -17.57
N ALA A 396 4.56 20.85 -18.52
CA ALA A 396 4.62 19.51 -19.10
C ALA A 396 5.49 19.45 -20.37
N ALA A 397 6.01 20.58 -20.85
CA ALA A 397 6.92 20.60 -21.99
C ALA A 397 8.32 20.11 -21.58
N ASP A 398 9.05 19.52 -22.53
CA ASP A 398 10.45 19.14 -22.36
C ASP A 398 11.33 20.39 -22.55
N HIS A 399 11.90 20.91 -21.46
CA HIS A 399 12.81 22.05 -21.47
C HIS A 399 14.28 21.63 -21.39
N LEU A 400 14.56 20.36 -21.07
CA LEU A 400 15.91 19.82 -20.98
C LEU A 400 16.52 19.51 -22.35
N GLY A 401 15.71 18.94 -23.25
CA GLY A 401 16.14 18.49 -24.57
C GLY A 401 17.26 17.44 -24.53
N ASP A 402 18.17 17.50 -25.50
CA ASP A 402 19.30 16.55 -25.65
C ASP A 402 20.59 17.02 -24.96
N ASP A 403 20.67 18.30 -24.56
CA ASP A 403 21.84 18.89 -23.90
C ASP A 403 21.40 19.59 -22.61
N HIS A 404 21.35 18.81 -21.53
CA HIS A 404 20.93 19.28 -20.22
C HIS A 404 21.82 20.40 -19.66
N VAL A 405 23.10 20.43 -20.07
CA VAL A 405 24.06 21.44 -19.62
C VAL A 405 23.77 22.77 -20.30
N ALA A 406 23.56 22.76 -21.61
CA ALA A 406 23.21 23.97 -22.36
C ALA A 406 21.84 24.53 -21.90
N ALA A 407 20.86 23.66 -21.65
CA ALA A 407 19.55 24.06 -21.15
C ALA A 407 19.62 24.76 -19.78
N PHE A 408 20.30 24.14 -18.80
CA PHE A 408 20.46 24.73 -17.47
C PHE A 408 21.24 26.04 -17.51
N ARG A 409 22.38 26.08 -18.23
CA ARG A 409 23.20 27.30 -18.37
C ARG A 409 22.42 28.46 -18.99
N ALA A 410 21.59 28.17 -20.00
CA ALA A 410 20.76 29.20 -20.62
C ALA A 410 19.73 29.73 -19.63
N ALA A 411 19.00 28.84 -18.94
CA ALA A 411 17.99 29.21 -17.98
C ALA A 411 18.58 29.98 -16.78
N SER A 412 19.69 29.52 -16.19
CA SER A 412 20.34 30.17 -15.03
C SER A 412 20.86 31.57 -15.35
N ARG A 413 21.46 31.75 -16.53
CA ARG A 413 21.91 33.06 -17.01
C ARG A 413 20.75 34.04 -17.15
N ASP A 414 19.64 33.58 -17.72
CA ASP A 414 18.48 34.42 -17.97
C ASP A 414 17.78 34.79 -16.64
N THR A 415 17.73 33.87 -15.67
CA THR A 415 17.32 34.13 -14.28
C THR A 415 18.16 35.23 -13.64
N LEU A 416 19.49 35.10 -13.66
CA LEU A 416 20.40 36.10 -13.08
C LEU A 416 20.28 37.46 -13.75
N ALA A 417 20.12 37.49 -15.09
CA ALA A 417 19.91 38.72 -15.82
C ALA A 417 18.59 39.41 -15.41
N ALA A 418 17.52 38.64 -15.23
CA ALA A 418 16.24 39.16 -14.77
C ALA A 418 16.32 39.72 -13.34
N PHE A 419 17.02 39.01 -12.45
CA PHE A 419 17.17 39.40 -11.04
C PHE A 419 18.09 40.61 -10.81
N ARG A 420 19.06 40.85 -11.71
CA ARG A 420 19.96 42.00 -11.64
C ARG A 420 19.35 43.32 -12.13
N ARG A 421 18.12 43.32 -12.65
CA ARG A 421 17.48 44.56 -13.12
C ARG A 421 17.33 45.55 -11.96
N PRO A 422 17.58 46.86 -12.18
CA PRO A 422 17.43 47.87 -11.15
C PRO A 422 16.05 47.83 -10.50
N GLY A 423 16.00 47.88 -9.17
CA GLY A 423 14.74 47.84 -8.41
C GLY A 423 14.11 46.46 -8.25
N MET A 424 14.69 45.39 -8.81
CA MET A 424 14.14 44.03 -8.75
C MET A 424 13.78 43.62 -7.32
N LEU A 425 14.73 43.71 -6.38
CA LEU A 425 14.54 43.19 -5.02
C LEU A 425 13.41 43.89 -4.26
N SER A 426 13.23 45.19 -4.48
CA SER A 426 12.21 46.02 -3.81
C SER A 426 10.85 46.02 -4.52
N GLN A 427 10.81 45.74 -5.82
CA GLN A 427 9.57 45.74 -6.59
C GLN A 427 8.68 44.54 -6.24
N ARG A 428 7.35 44.69 -6.30
CA ARG A 428 6.41 43.57 -6.13
C ARG A 428 6.08 42.89 -7.46
N TYR A 429 6.00 41.56 -7.41
CA TYR A 429 5.61 40.68 -8.50
C TYR A 429 4.41 39.85 -8.03
N GLY A 430 3.21 40.33 -8.33
CA GLY A 430 2.01 39.90 -7.61
C GLY A 430 2.05 40.39 -6.17
N GLU A 431 1.81 39.51 -5.21
CA GLU A 431 1.85 39.83 -3.78
C GLU A 431 3.27 39.76 -3.20
N ALA A 432 4.20 39.07 -3.87
CA ALA A 432 5.55 38.85 -3.38
C ALA A 432 6.50 40.01 -3.73
N PRO A 433 7.34 40.49 -2.79
CA PRO A 433 8.46 41.36 -3.13
C PRO A 433 9.52 40.57 -3.91
N GLY A 434 10.27 41.23 -4.80
CA GLY A 434 11.17 40.55 -5.73
C GLY A 434 12.31 39.81 -5.05
N TRP A 435 12.73 40.22 -3.85
CA TRP A 435 13.71 39.48 -3.06
C TRP A 435 13.22 38.08 -2.66
N ARG A 436 11.91 37.88 -2.45
CA ARG A 436 11.33 36.55 -2.19
C ARG A 436 11.41 35.63 -3.41
N LEU A 437 11.36 36.17 -4.63
CA LEU A 437 11.57 35.38 -5.84
C LEU A 437 13.03 34.89 -5.91
N VAL A 438 13.99 35.75 -5.54
CA VAL A 438 15.41 35.38 -5.52
C VAL A 438 15.68 34.34 -4.43
N GLU A 439 15.16 34.57 -3.22
CA GLU A 439 15.27 33.65 -2.09
C GLU A 439 14.72 32.25 -2.45
N GLN A 440 13.56 32.20 -3.11
CA GLN A 440 12.96 30.93 -3.53
C GLN A 440 13.85 30.17 -4.51
N VAL A 441 14.41 30.84 -5.53
CA VAL A 441 15.37 30.20 -6.46
C VAL A 441 16.59 29.67 -5.72
N VAL A 442 17.14 30.43 -4.76
CA VAL A 442 18.28 29.99 -3.95
C VAL A 442 17.95 28.71 -3.19
N VAL A 443 16.77 28.65 -2.56
CA VAL A 443 16.30 27.46 -1.83
C VAL A 443 16.13 26.27 -2.77
N GLU A 444 15.43 26.43 -3.90
CA GLU A 444 15.24 25.35 -4.88
C GLU A 444 16.58 24.79 -5.36
N MET A 445 17.52 25.66 -5.72
CA MET A 445 18.83 25.26 -6.22
C MET A 445 19.70 24.59 -5.14
N LEU A 446 19.66 25.06 -3.90
CA LEU A 446 20.39 24.42 -2.80
C LEU A 446 19.86 23.01 -2.52
N VAL A 447 18.54 22.84 -2.44
CA VAL A 447 17.90 21.55 -2.10
C VAL A 447 18.07 20.55 -3.22
N HIS A 448 17.75 20.93 -4.45
CA HIS A 448 17.79 20.03 -5.59
C HIS A 448 19.21 19.86 -6.16
N GLY A 449 20.09 20.85 -5.94
CA GLY A 449 21.53 20.67 -6.08
C GLY A 449 22.08 19.61 -5.13
N TRP A 450 21.64 19.61 -3.87
CA TRP A 450 22.00 18.57 -2.89
C TRP A 450 21.48 17.19 -3.32
N ASP A 451 20.24 17.11 -3.82
CA ASP A 451 19.67 15.87 -4.35
C ASP A 451 20.52 15.33 -5.51
N LEU A 452 20.96 16.20 -6.42
CA LEU A 452 21.80 15.85 -7.58
C LEU A 452 23.21 15.42 -7.15
N ALA A 453 23.83 16.15 -6.23
CA ALA A 453 25.14 15.80 -5.68
C ALA A 453 25.12 14.41 -5.04
N THR A 454 24.10 14.13 -4.24
CA THR A 454 23.90 12.83 -3.60
C THR A 454 23.68 11.72 -4.62
N ALA A 455 22.83 11.93 -5.64
CA ALA A 455 22.54 10.94 -6.67
C ALA A 455 23.77 10.61 -7.56
N THR A 456 24.68 11.57 -7.71
CA THR A 456 25.88 11.45 -8.55
C THR A 456 27.17 11.15 -7.77
N GLY A 457 27.10 11.07 -6.44
CA GLY A 457 28.26 10.78 -5.58
C GLY A 457 29.25 11.94 -5.49
N ARG A 458 28.78 13.19 -5.64
CA ARG A 458 29.56 14.42 -5.51
C ARG A 458 29.44 15.00 -4.09
N PRO A 459 30.36 15.90 -3.67
CA PRO A 459 30.25 16.59 -2.39
C PRO A 459 28.93 17.36 -2.28
N THR A 460 28.28 17.30 -1.12
CA THR A 460 26.99 17.94 -0.84
C THR A 460 27.11 19.33 -0.21
N ASP A 461 28.32 19.79 0.12
CA ASP A 461 28.61 21.07 0.79
C ASP A 461 28.47 22.28 -0.15
N LEU A 462 27.28 22.46 -0.70
CA LEU A 462 26.96 23.55 -1.63
C LEU A 462 26.81 24.87 -0.87
N ALA A 463 27.57 25.87 -1.31
CA ALA A 463 27.58 27.24 -0.79
C ALA A 463 27.35 27.32 0.73
N PRO A 464 28.25 26.77 1.57
CA PRO A 464 27.97 26.48 2.98
C PRO A 464 27.44 27.66 3.81
N ASP A 465 28.00 28.85 3.63
CA ASP A 465 27.55 30.10 4.27
C ASP A 465 26.16 30.54 3.79
N VAL A 466 25.85 30.35 2.50
CA VAL A 466 24.52 30.63 1.95
C VAL A 466 23.50 29.61 2.47
N ALA A 467 23.85 28.32 2.48
CA ALA A 467 22.98 27.27 3.02
C ALA A 467 22.67 27.48 4.50
N ASP A 468 23.66 27.92 5.29
CA ASP A 468 23.46 28.23 6.71
C ASP A 468 22.56 29.47 6.90
N ALA A 469 22.80 30.54 6.10
CA ALA A 469 21.98 31.74 6.11
C ALA A 469 20.53 31.51 5.66
N MET A 470 20.29 30.52 4.79
CA MET A 470 18.95 30.20 4.27
C MET A 470 18.14 29.28 5.19
N LEU A 471 18.76 28.55 6.12
CA LEU A 471 18.04 27.64 7.00
C LEU A 471 16.90 28.30 7.80
N PRO A 472 17.07 29.51 8.39
CA PRO A 472 15.97 30.23 9.03
C PRO A 472 14.81 30.55 8.07
N ALA A 473 15.10 30.98 6.85
CA ALA A 473 14.09 31.27 5.83
C ALA A 473 13.30 30.02 5.43
N VAL A 474 14.00 28.90 5.19
CA VAL A 474 13.39 27.59 4.91
C VAL A 474 12.48 27.14 6.06
N ARG A 475 12.89 27.37 7.31
CA ARG A 475 12.07 27.08 8.51
C ARG A 475 10.83 27.97 8.60
N ALA A 476 10.95 29.26 8.29
CA ALA A 476 9.82 30.19 8.30
C ALA A 476 8.79 29.82 7.22
N MET A 477 9.26 29.53 6.01
CA MET A 477 8.42 29.28 4.84
C MET A 477 7.74 27.91 4.89
N TYR A 478 8.46 26.85 5.21
CA TYR A 478 7.93 25.48 5.16
C TYR A 478 7.67 24.85 6.53
N GLY A 479 8.02 25.53 7.62
CA GLY A 479 7.77 25.05 8.98
C GLY A 479 6.29 24.83 9.31
N PRO A 480 5.38 25.72 8.90
CA PRO A 480 3.94 25.51 9.12
C PRO A 480 3.32 24.35 8.33
N LEU A 481 4.01 23.84 7.30
CA LEU A 481 3.48 22.77 6.47
C LEU A 481 3.53 21.42 7.18
N PRO A 482 2.50 20.58 7.01
CA PRO A 482 2.42 19.29 7.68
C PRO A 482 3.51 18.34 7.17
N ARG A 483 4.24 17.72 8.11
CA ARG A 483 5.31 16.75 7.84
C ARG A 483 4.78 15.32 7.75
N THR A 484 3.98 15.05 6.72
CA THR A 484 3.34 13.75 6.51
C THR A 484 3.75 13.15 5.17
N SER A 485 3.54 11.84 4.99
CA SER A 485 3.81 11.16 3.72
C SER A 485 2.96 11.65 2.53
N ALA A 486 1.89 12.42 2.80
CA ALA A 486 1.00 12.95 1.78
C ALA A 486 1.24 14.44 1.50
N GLY A 487 1.99 15.12 2.38
CA GLY A 487 2.37 16.53 2.22
C GLY A 487 3.58 16.70 1.32
N SER A 488 3.91 17.97 1.03
CA SER A 488 5.05 18.33 0.18
C SER A 488 6.40 17.98 0.82
N PHE A 489 6.44 17.85 2.15
CA PHE A 489 7.67 17.51 2.89
C PHE A 489 7.46 16.30 3.82
N GLY A 490 8.43 15.37 3.77
CA GLY A 490 8.53 14.28 4.73
C GLY A 490 8.91 14.75 6.14
N PRO A 491 8.91 13.84 7.14
CA PRO A 491 9.40 14.16 8.48
C PRO A 491 10.86 14.62 8.45
N GLU A 492 11.20 15.63 9.25
CA GLU A 492 12.58 16.06 9.47
C GLU A 492 13.44 14.86 9.87
N GLN A 493 14.58 14.70 9.21
CA GLN A 493 15.50 13.60 9.44
C GLN A 493 16.56 14.01 10.48
N PRO A 494 17.04 13.08 11.31
CA PRO A 494 18.17 13.35 12.18
C PRO A 494 19.40 13.67 11.33
N CYS A 495 20.16 14.69 11.74
CA CYS A 495 21.38 15.11 11.07
C CYS A 495 22.58 14.90 12.01
N PRO A 496 23.66 14.24 11.57
CA PRO A 496 24.84 14.01 12.41
C PRO A 496 25.49 15.30 12.93
N GLU A 497 26.12 15.22 14.10
CA GLU A 497 26.95 16.30 14.62
C GLU A 497 28.14 16.55 13.67
N GLY A 498 28.33 17.81 13.26
CA GLY A 498 29.35 18.18 12.27
C GLY A 498 28.90 18.06 10.79
N ALA A 499 27.63 17.75 10.53
CA ALA A 499 27.09 17.76 9.17
C ALA A 499 27.17 19.16 8.53
N THR A 500 27.29 19.19 7.20
CA THR A 500 27.38 20.43 6.42
C THR A 500 26.10 21.26 6.55
N ALA A 501 26.16 22.55 6.20
CA ALA A 501 24.97 23.40 6.21
C ALA A 501 23.90 22.91 5.24
N ALA A 502 24.32 22.45 4.06
CA ALA A 502 23.43 21.86 3.06
C ALA A 502 22.79 20.55 3.56
N ASP A 503 23.53 19.69 4.26
CA ASP A 503 22.96 18.48 4.88
C ASP A 503 21.90 18.83 5.93
N ARG A 504 22.13 19.83 6.77
CA ARG A 504 21.13 20.27 7.78
C ARG A 504 19.85 20.77 7.11
N LEU A 505 19.98 21.53 6.02
CA LEU A 505 18.86 22.03 5.24
C LEU A 505 18.09 20.88 4.58
N ALA A 506 18.79 19.95 3.92
CA ALA A 506 18.19 18.78 3.30
C ALA A 506 17.48 17.88 4.34
N ALA A 507 18.11 17.65 5.50
CA ALA A 507 17.53 16.88 6.61
C ALA A 507 16.24 17.52 7.14
N TYR A 508 16.23 18.86 7.28
CA TYR A 508 15.03 19.60 7.65
C TYR A 508 13.87 19.41 6.67
N LEU A 509 14.17 19.27 5.37
CA LEU A 509 13.19 19.00 4.31
C LEU A 509 12.94 17.51 4.06
N GLY A 510 13.38 16.66 4.99
CA GLY A 510 13.04 15.24 5.03
C GLY A 510 13.96 14.32 4.24
N ARG A 511 15.14 14.80 3.80
CA ARG A 511 16.15 13.95 3.13
C ARG A 511 16.98 13.20 4.16
N VAL A 512 17.26 11.93 3.90
CA VAL A 512 18.16 11.12 4.74
C VAL A 512 19.60 11.51 4.43
N THR A 513 20.34 12.00 5.44
CA THR A 513 21.74 12.40 5.33
C THR A 513 22.67 11.33 5.92
N GLY A 514 23.90 11.23 5.37
CA GLY A 514 24.91 10.23 5.79
C GLY A 514 25.06 9.03 4.85
N PRO A 515 26.02 8.12 5.11
CA PRO A 515 26.24 6.95 4.26
C PRO A 515 25.01 6.04 4.26
N ARG A 516 24.49 5.73 3.07
CA ARG A 516 23.43 4.73 2.90
C ARG A 516 23.96 3.37 3.40
N ALA A 517 23.27 2.78 4.37
CA ALA A 517 23.60 1.47 4.93
C ALA A 517 23.44 0.34 3.91
#